data_AF-A0A3B6JJK7-F1
#
_entry.id   AF-A0A3B6JJK7-F1
#
_cell.length_a   1.000
_cell.length_b   1.000
_cell.length_c   1.000
_cell.angle_alpha   90.00
_cell.angle_beta   90.00
_cell.angle_gamma   90.00
#
_symmetry.space_group_name_H-M   'P 1'
#
loop_
_entity.id
_entity.type
_entity.pdbx_description
1 polymer ?
#
loop_
_entity_poly.entity_id
_entity_poly.type
_entity_poly.pdbx_seq_one_letter_code
_entity_poly.pdbx_strand_id
1 'polypeptide(L)'
;MRQQLIGTQNLDHELASIIFRRYSQSDQEANSECPCLNWRHNMEPDFATFVLANHEYLNNILIQNQLGGKDFPYDIISSQMFFIPVPLEDGWVVLMWDMMSRKPHILDLMIRGDGPTEPTKDKLELIAWKLHHALFHCLNEYYAGWLAYARRRVGGPLRTCCNGTFVRDETGGCVLHIGRTTPS
;
A
#
# COMPACT_ATOMS: atom_id res chain seq x y z
N MET A 1 -15.68 -4.09 15.40
CA MET A 1 -14.23 -4.19 15.65
C MET A 1 -13.77 -5.61 15.99
N ARG A 2 -14.09 -6.22 17.15
CA ARG A 2 -13.63 -7.59 17.49
C ARG A 2 -13.98 -8.65 16.43
N GLN A 3 -15.20 -8.62 15.90
CA GLN A 3 -15.63 -9.54 14.83
C GLN A 3 -14.92 -9.35 13.48
N GLN A 4 -14.29 -8.19 13.26
CA GLN A 4 -13.50 -7.92 12.04
C GLN A 4 -12.03 -8.29 12.19
N LEU A 5 -11.54 -8.39 13.43
CA LEU A 5 -10.14 -8.73 13.73
C LEU A 5 -9.94 -10.22 14.01
N ILE A 6 -10.92 -10.87 14.64
CA ILE A 6 -10.84 -12.27 15.08
C ILE A 6 -12.12 -13.07 14.76
N GLY A 7 -13.06 -12.47 14.02
CA GLY A 7 -14.31 -13.09 13.62
C GLY A 7 -14.41 -13.22 12.11
N THR A 8 -15.63 -13.36 11.60
CA THR A 8 -15.91 -13.60 10.17
C THR A 8 -16.32 -12.33 9.42
N GLN A 9 -16.24 -11.14 10.03
CA GLN A 9 -16.61 -9.90 9.36
C GLN A 9 -15.44 -9.35 8.56
N ASN A 10 -15.74 -8.80 7.39
CA ASN A 10 -14.74 -8.14 6.55
C ASN A 10 -14.10 -6.97 7.28
N LEU A 11 -12.82 -6.77 7.02
CA LEU A 11 -12.10 -5.60 7.48
C LEU A 11 -12.73 -4.34 6.89
N ASP A 12 -13.23 -3.48 7.77
CA ASP A 12 -13.77 -2.18 7.39
C ASP A 12 -12.66 -1.20 7.01
N HIS A 13 -12.98 -0.28 6.09
CA HIS A 13 -12.05 0.73 5.59
C HIS A 13 -11.46 1.59 6.72
N GLU A 14 -12.29 2.07 7.64
CA GLU A 14 -11.84 2.93 8.75
C GLU A 14 -10.96 2.18 9.74
N LEU A 15 -11.30 0.91 9.99
CA LEU A 15 -10.49 0.06 10.85
C LEU A 15 -9.12 -0.20 10.22
N ALA A 16 -9.06 -0.42 8.90
CA ALA A 16 -7.79 -0.54 8.19
C ALA A 16 -6.96 0.76 8.30
N SER A 17 -7.54 1.93 8.06
CA SER A 17 -6.84 3.22 8.20
C SER A 17 -6.22 3.40 9.60
N ILE A 18 -6.98 3.09 10.67
CA ILE A 18 -6.49 3.17 12.04
C ILE A 18 -5.31 2.21 12.28
N ILE A 19 -5.39 0.98 11.78
CA ILE A 19 -4.35 -0.04 12.01
C ILE A 19 -3.07 0.31 11.25
N PHE A 20 -3.17 0.69 9.97
CA PHE A 20 -2.00 1.08 9.18
C PHE A 20 -1.31 2.33 9.75
N ARG A 21 -2.09 3.30 10.24
CA ARG A 21 -1.54 4.45 10.98
C ARG A 21 -0.80 4.01 12.24
N ARG A 22 -1.34 3.05 13.01
CA ARG A 22 -0.67 2.52 14.20
C ARG A 22 0.60 1.72 13.86
N TYR A 23 0.64 1.04 12.71
CA TYR A 23 1.88 0.40 12.23
C TYR A 23 2.97 1.44 11.98
N SER A 24 2.66 2.54 11.28
CA SER A 24 3.62 3.64 11.09
C SER A 24 4.15 4.21 12.41
N GLN A 25 3.27 4.42 13.41
CA GLN A 25 3.70 4.88 14.74
C GLN A 25 4.57 3.85 15.47
N SER A 26 4.22 2.57 15.38
CA SER A 26 5.00 1.49 15.99
C SER A 26 6.38 1.35 15.35
N ASP A 27 6.48 1.52 14.02
CA ASP A 27 7.75 1.50 13.29
C ASP A 27 8.63 2.69 13.71
N GLN A 28 8.04 3.86 13.95
CA GLN A 28 8.74 5.03 14.48
C GLN A 28 9.24 4.81 15.91
N GLU A 29 8.41 4.26 16.80
CA GLU A 29 8.78 3.93 18.18
C GLU A 29 9.98 2.94 18.21
N ALA A 30 9.97 1.93 17.33
CA ALA A 30 11.03 0.95 17.20
C ALA A 30 12.34 1.53 16.64
N ASN A 31 12.26 2.53 15.75
CA ASN A 31 13.42 3.21 15.15
C ASN A 31 13.82 4.49 15.88
N SER A 32 13.52 4.60 17.19
CA SER A 32 13.78 5.81 17.98
C SER A 32 15.26 6.24 18.03
N GLU A 33 16.20 5.31 17.81
CA GLU A 33 17.64 5.61 17.72
C GLU A 33 18.05 6.27 16.40
N CYS A 34 17.28 6.04 15.31
CA CYS A 34 17.52 6.65 14.00
C CYS A 34 16.20 7.03 13.32
N PRO A 35 15.49 8.03 13.85
CA PRO A 35 14.11 8.33 13.46
C PRO A 35 14.00 8.90 12.03
N CYS A 36 15.13 9.29 11.42
CA CYS A 36 15.20 9.78 10.06
C CYS A 36 15.27 8.67 8.99
N LEU A 37 15.48 7.41 9.40
CA LEU A 37 15.50 6.26 8.50
C LEU A 37 14.29 5.39 8.76
N ASN A 38 13.39 5.32 7.78
CA ASN A 38 12.32 4.34 7.78
C ASN A 38 12.39 3.50 6.51
N TRP A 39 12.44 2.18 6.66
CA TRP A 39 12.58 1.28 5.52
C TRP A 39 11.26 1.13 4.75
N ARG A 40 10.11 1.41 5.40
CA ARG A 40 8.79 1.45 4.75
C ARG A 40 7.96 2.66 5.15
N HIS A 41 7.08 3.07 4.23
CA HIS A 41 6.01 4.03 4.47
C HIS A 41 4.65 3.35 4.26
N ASN A 42 3.86 3.24 5.32
CA ASN A 42 2.52 2.67 5.23
C ASN A 42 1.50 3.76 4.91
N MET A 43 0.79 3.60 3.80
CA MET A 43 -0.32 4.46 3.39
C MET A 43 -1.63 3.94 4.00
N GLU A 44 -2.60 4.83 4.12
CA GLU A 44 -3.99 4.49 4.46
C GLU A 44 -4.76 4.13 3.17
N PRO A 45 -5.80 3.30 3.28
CA PRO A 45 -6.59 2.85 2.11
C PRO A 45 -7.31 3.97 1.38
N ASP A 46 -7.52 5.11 2.03
CA ASP A 46 -8.06 6.33 1.43
C ASP A 46 -7.35 6.67 0.11
N PHE A 47 -6.02 6.60 0.09
CA PHE A 47 -5.26 6.92 -1.12
C PHE A 47 -5.68 6.04 -2.31
N ALA A 48 -5.78 4.73 -2.10
CA ALA A 48 -6.21 3.82 -3.15
C ALA A 48 -7.66 4.08 -3.56
N THR A 49 -8.55 4.32 -2.60
CA THR A 49 -9.96 4.62 -2.84
C THR A 49 -10.14 5.87 -3.70
N PHE A 50 -9.47 6.98 -3.36
CA PHE A 50 -9.55 8.24 -4.12
C PHE A 50 -9.03 8.07 -5.55
N VAL A 51 -7.87 7.42 -5.72
CA VAL A 51 -7.25 7.23 -7.04
C VAL A 51 -8.08 6.31 -7.93
N LEU A 52 -8.57 5.18 -7.40
CA LEU A 52 -9.33 4.20 -8.19
C LEU A 52 -10.72 4.71 -8.56
N ALA A 53 -11.33 5.54 -7.71
CA ALA A 53 -12.57 6.26 -8.01
C ALA A 53 -12.39 7.45 -8.98
N ASN A 54 -11.16 7.74 -9.41
CA ASN A 54 -10.78 8.93 -10.18
C ASN A 54 -11.20 10.25 -9.50
N HIS A 55 -11.19 10.29 -8.18
CA HIS A 55 -11.39 11.53 -7.41
C HIS A 55 -10.10 12.36 -7.40
N GLU A 56 -10.25 13.65 -7.08
CA GLU A 56 -9.12 14.54 -6.85
C GLU A 56 -8.37 14.07 -5.58
N TYR A 57 -7.06 13.79 -5.73
CA TYR A 57 -6.21 13.27 -4.65
C TYR A 57 -5.04 14.20 -4.30
N LEU A 58 -4.69 15.16 -5.16
CA LEU A 58 -3.48 15.96 -5.01
C LEU A 58 -3.65 17.10 -4.00
N ASN A 59 -4.85 17.67 -3.92
CA ASN A 59 -5.18 18.72 -2.96
C ASN A 59 -5.98 18.19 -1.78
N ASN A 60 -6.15 16.86 -1.70
CA ASN A 60 -6.85 16.22 -0.60
C ASN A 60 -6.00 16.23 0.67
N ILE A 61 -6.52 16.84 1.74
CA ILE A 61 -5.81 17.00 3.01
C ILE A 61 -5.40 15.67 3.66
N LEU A 62 -6.19 14.60 3.50
CA LEU A 62 -5.86 13.29 4.06
C LEU A 62 -4.65 12.68 3.34
N ILE A 63 -4.57 12.85 2.01
CA ILE A 63 -3.45 12.36 1.21
C ILE A 63 -2.20 13.21 1.45
N GLN A 64 -2.36 14.53 1.55
CA GLN A 64 -1.26 15.43 1.90
C GLN A 64 -0.70 15.12 3.29
N ASN A 65 -1.56 14.85 4.27
CA ASN A 65 -1.11 14.48 5.61
C ASN A 65 -0.35 13.14 5.64
N GLN A 66 -0.70 12.20 4.74
CA GLN A 66 0.03 10.93 4.63
C GLN A 66 1.38 11.08 3.93
N LEU A 67 1.48 11.92 2.89
CA LEU A 67 2.68 11.99 2.05
C LEU A 67 3.56 13.20 2.28
N GLY A 68 3.08 14.25 2.93
CA GLY A 68 3.79 15.51 3.16
C GLY A 68 3.50 16.12 4.54
N GLY A 69 2.86 15.35 5.42
CA GLY A 69 2.55 15.78 6.78
C GLY A 69 3.81 16.06 7.60
N LYS A 70 3.74 17.07 8.47
CA LYS A 70 4.83 17.41 9.40
C LYS A 70 5.02 16.38 10.52
N ASP A 71 4.16 15.37 10.55
CA ASP A 71 4.09 14.37 11.62
C ASP A 71 5.10 13.22 11.43
N PHE A 72 5.82 13.19 10.31
CA PHE A 72 6.86 12.19 10.07
C PHE A 72 8.25 12.73 10.43
N PRO A 73 9.01 12.03 11.28
CA PRO A 73 10.37 12.43 11.65
C PRO A 73 11.43 12.06 10.59
N TYR A 74 11.02 11.39 9.50
CA TYR A 74 11.86 10.96 8.40
C TYR A 74 11.45 11.61 7.09
N ASP A 75 12.40 11.65 6.16
CA ASP A 75 12.14 12.07 4.80
C ASP A 75 11.43 10.95 4.02
N ILE A 76 10.16 11.17 3.62
CA ILE A 76 9.35 10.16 2.94
C ILE A 76 10.01 9.68 1.64
N ILE A 77 10.71 10.56 0.91
CA ILE A 77 11.41 10.18 -0.33
C ILE A 77 12.64 9.30 -0.08
N SER A 78 13.09 9.15 1.17
CA SER A 78 14.14 8.21 1.57
C SER A 78 13.62 6.80 1.90
N SER A 79 12.29 6.62 1.95
CA SER A 79 11.66 5.32 2.23
C SER A 79 12.00 4.32 1.13
N GLN A 80 12.42 3.11 1.52
CA GLN A 80 12.77 2.07 0.55
C GLN A 80 11.54 1.41 -0.06
N MET A 81 10.42 1.41 0.67
CA MET A 81 9.16 0.81 0.21
C MET A 81 7.94 1.65 0.60
N PHE A 82 6.92 1.66 -0.25
CA PHE A 82 5.57 2.13 0.09
C PHE A 82 4.60 0.97 0.13
N PHE A 83 3.80 0.87 1.18
CA PHE A 83 2.75 -0.13 1.32
C PHE A 83 1.40 0.56 1.21
N ILE A 84 0.63 0.22 0.17
CA ILE A 84 -0.69 0.79 -0.09
C ILE A 84 -1.73 -0.32 0.02
N PRO A 85 -2.55 -0.34 1.08
CA PRO A 85 -3.69 -1.23 1.15
C PRO A 85 -4.75 -0.79 0.15
N VAL A 86 -5.27 -1.74 -0.63
CA VAL A 86 -6.23 -1.50 -1.71
C VAL A 86 -7.50 -2.29 -1.44
N PRO A 87 -8.60 -1.63 -1.04
CA PRO A 87 -9.90 -2.28 -0.97
C PRO A 87 -10.45 -2.54 -2.37
N LEU A 88 -10.89 -3.77 -2.62
CA LEU A 88 -11.54 -4.23 -3.85
C LEU A 88 -12.87 -4.91 -3.50
N GLU A 89 -13.73 -5.09 -4.50
CA GLU A 89 -14.97 -5.87 -4.33
C GLU A 89 -14.70 -7.33 -3.90
N ASP A 90 -13.60 -7.89 -4.39
CA ASP A 90 -13.16 -9.27 -4.15
C ASP A 90 -12.32 -9.42 -2.87
N GLY A 91 -12.18 -8.36 -2.07
CA GLY A 91 -11.42 -8.35 -0.83
C GLY A 91 -10.35 -7.26 -0.79
N TRP A 92 -9.21 -7.57 -0.20
CA TRP A 92 -8.13 -6.62 0.03
C TRP A 92 -6.85 -7.13 -0.62
N VAL A 93 -6.15 -6.23 -1.31
CA VAL A 93 -4.79 -6.47 -1.82
C VAL A 93 -3.84 -5.40 -1.30
N VAL A 94 -2.54 -5.63 -1.41
CA VAL A 94 -1.54 -4.62 -1.11
C VAL A 94 -0.74 -4.34 -2.36
N LEU A 95 -0.62 -3.05 -2.72
CA LEU A 95 0.44 -2.60 -3.61
C LEU A 95 1.67 -2.27 -2.76
N MET A 96 2.72 -3.06 -2.94
CA MET A 96 4.04 -2.77 -2.40
C MET A 96 4.89 -2.15 -3.50
N TRP A 97 5.22 -0.87 -3.35
CA TRP A 97 6.13 -0.18 -4.26
C TRP A 97 7.56 -0.25 -3.72
N ASP A 98 8.43 -0.99 -4.39
CA ASP A 98 9.85 -1.09 -4.07
C ASP A 98 10.62 0.04 -4.77
N MET A 99 11.10 1.02 -3.99
CA MET A 99 11.86 2.17 -4.49
C MET A 99 13.28 1.79 -4.92
N MET A 100 13.83 0.70 -4.36
CA MET A 100 15.17 0.22 -4.67
C MET A 100 15.20 -0.50 -6.02
N SER A 101 14.30 -1.47 -6.22
CA SER A 101 14.18 -2.20 -7.49
C SER A 101 13.33 -1.47 -8.55
N ARG A 102 12.63 -0.40 -8.13
CA ARG A 102 11.76 0.46 -8.95
C ARG A 102 10.62 -0.31 -9.60
N LYS A 103 9.98 -1.18 -8.82
CA LYS A 103 8.92 -2.06 -9.31
C LYS A 103 7.74 -2.08 -8.34
N PRO A 104 6.50 -2.03 -8.87
CA PRO A 104 5.33 -2.37 -8.08
C PRO A 104 5.24 -3.88 -7.95
N HIS A 105 4.77 -4.30 -6.79
CA HIS A 105 4.35 -5.66 -6.53
C HIS A 105 2.93 -5.61 -5.99
N ILE A 106 2.00 -6.28 -6.66
CA ILE A 106 0.70 -6.55 -6.06
C ILE A 106 0.79 -7.87 -5.31
N LEU A 107 0.40 -7.80 -4.05
CA LEU A 107 0.29 -8.91 -3.13
C LEU A 107 -1.21 -9.21 -3.01
N ASP A 108 -1.67 -10.14 -3.83
CA ASP A 108 -3.02 -10.68 -3.79
C ASP A 108 -2.95 -12.13 -3.32
N LEU A 109 -3.60 -12.38 -2.19
CA LEU A 109 -3.57 -13.65 -1.49
C LEU A 109 -4.66 -14.63 -1.95
N MET A 110 -5.56 -14.16 -2.81
CA MET A 110 -6.54 -15.01 -3.49
C MET A 110 -5.94 -15.70 -4.71
N ILE A 111 -4.81 -15.20 -5.21
CA ILE A 111 -4.09 -15.79 -6.35
C ILE A 111 -3.41 -17.09 -5.91
N ARG A 112 -3.72 -18.18 -6.63
CA ARG A 112 -3.18 -19.52 -6.38
C ARG A 112 -1.87 -19.76 -7.12
N GLY A 113 -1.24 -20.91 -6.86
CA GLY A 113 0.04 -21.31 -7.46
C GLY A 113 0.07 -21.32 -9.01
N ASP A 114 -1.10 -21.45 -9.65
CA ASP A 114 -1.24 -21.41 -11.11
C ASP A 114 -1.25 -19.96 -11.66
N GLY A 115 -1.20 -18.96 -10.77
CA GLY A 115 -1.29 -17.55 -11.10
C GLY A 115 -2.73 -17.04 -11.23
N PRO A 116 -2.90 -15.72 -11.47
CA PRO A 116 -4.21 -15.14 -11.72
C PRO A 116 -4.72 -15.53 -13.11
N THR A 117 -6.04 -15.56 -13.28
CA THR A 117 -6.63 -15.59 -14.63
C THR A 117 -6.23 -14.32 -15.40
N GLU A 118 -6.16 -14.37 -16.74
CA GLU A 118 -5.80 -13.19 -17.54
C GLU A 118 -6.68 -11.94 -17.23
N PRO A 119 -8.01 -12.04 -17.08
CA PRO A 119 -8.81 -10.89 -16.67
C PRO A 119 -8.46 -10.32 -15.29
N THR A 120 -8.16 -11.20 -14.32
CA THR A 120 -7.72 -10.79 -12.98
C THR A 120 -6.36 -10.10 -13.05
N LYS A 121 -5.45 -10.65 -13.85
CA LYS A 121 -4.12 -10.10 -14.09
C LYS A 121 -4.21 -8.70 -14.69
N ASP A 122 -4.97 -8.52 -15.77
CA ASP A 122 -5.17 -7.22 -16.42
C ASP A 122 -5.77 -6.18 -15.45
N LYS A 123 -6.76 -6.59 -14.64
CA LYS A 123 -7.36 -5.75 -13.60
C LYS A 123 -6.31 -5.29 -12.58
N LEU A 124 -5.51 -6.21 -12.06
CA LEU A 124 -4.49 -5.90 -11.06
C LEU A 124 -3.36 -5.05 -11.65
N GLU A 125 -2.88 -5.36 -12.86
CA GLU A 125 -1.89 -4.54 -13.56
C GLU A 125 -2.38 -3.10 -13.78
N LEU A 126 -3.65 -2.91 -14.14
CA LEU A 126 -4.26 -1.59 -14.28
C LEU A 126 -4.34 -0.84 -12.93
N ILE A 127 -4.70 -1.54 -11.84
CA ILE A 127 -4.71 -0.97 -10.48
C ILE A 127 -3.30 -0.53 -10.08
N ALA A 128 -2.30 -1.39 -10.26
CA ALA A 128 -0.90 -1.07 -9.97
C ALA A 128 -0.44 0.16 -10.74
N TRP A 129 -0.80 0.23 -12.02
CA TRP A 129 -0.46 1.34 -12.90
C TRP A 129 -1.07 2.65 -12.42
N LYS A 130 -2.38 2.68 -12.12
CA LYS A 130 -3.07 3.89 -11.63
C LYS A 130 -2.46 4.40 -10.32
N LEU A 131 -2.28 3.51 -9.36
CA LEU A 131 -1.74 3.84 -8.04
C LEU A 131 -0.28 4.29 -8.12
N HIS A 132 0.53 3.63 -8.96
CA HIS A 132 1.90 4.07 -9.25
C HIS A 132 1.93 5.51 -9.77
N HIS A 133 1.15 5.79 -10.81
CA HIS A 133 1.12 7.13 -11.41
C HIS A 133 0.66 8.18 -10.41
N ALA A 134 -0.37 7.90 -9.62
CA ALA A 134 -0.84 8.83 -8.60
C ALA A 134 0.19 9.06 -7.49
N LEU A 135 0.87 8.01 -7.02
CA LEU A 135 1.89 8.14 -5.96
C LEU A 135 3.03 9.04 -6.43
N PHE A 136 3.53 8.80 -7.65
CA PHE A 136 4.61 9.62 -8.21
C PHE A 136 4.15 11.03 -8.54
N HIS A 137 2.89 11.23 -8.93
CA HIS A 137 2.33 12.56 -9.12
C HIS A 137 2.33 13.34 -7.81
N CYS A 138 1.80 12.76 -6.72
CA CYS A 138 1.84 13.38 -5.40
C CYS A 138 3.26 13.71 -4.95
N LEU A 139 4.17 12.74 -5.02
CA LEU A 139 5.55 12.93 -4.57
C LEU A 139 6.30 13.98 -5.40
N ASN A 140 6.09 14.06 -6.71
CA ASN A 140 6.71 15.10 -7.56
C ASN A 140 6.18 16.51 -7.23
N GLU A 141 4.89 16.62 -6.91
CA GLU A 141 4.27 17.91 -6.59
C GLU A 141 4.61 18.36 -5.16
N TYR A 142 4.66 17.44 -4.20
CA TYR A 142 4.92 17.75 -2.79
C TYR A 142 6.42 17.98 -2.51
N TYR A 143 7.31 17.33 -3.26
CA TYR A 143 8.76 17.40 -3.03
C TYR A 143 9.49 17.98 -4.25
N ALA A 144 9.70 19.29 -4.22
CA ALA A 144 10.45 20.01 -5.24
C ALA A 144 11.89 19.45 -5.36
N GLY A 145 12.30 19.11 -6.59
CA GLY A 145 13.64 18.58 -6.87
C GLY A 145 13.78 17.07 -6.71
N TRP A 146 12.71 16.35 -6.36
CA TRP A 146 12.68 14.90 -6.54
C TRP A 146 12.82 14.59 -8.03
N LEU A 147 13.94 13.99 -8.42
CA LEU A 147 14.24 13.69 -9.82
C LEU A 147 13.25 12.64 -10.32
N ALA A 148 12.23 13.09 -11.05
CA ALA A 148 11.15 12.26 -11.57
C ALA A 148 11.69 11.07 -12.40
N TYR A 149 11.68 9.87 -11.80
CA TYR A 149 11.98 8.61 -12.47
C TYR A 149 10.75 8.00 -13.20
N ALA A 150 9.73 8.82 -13.48
CA ALA A 150 8.37 8.43 -13.87
C ALA A 150 8.17 7.91 -15.32
N ARG A 151 9.19 7.36 -15.99
CA ARG A 151 9.12 7.04 -17.44
C ARG A 151 9.30 5.58 -17.85
N ARG A 152 9.16 4.60 -16.94
CA ARG A 152 9.09 3.18 -17.36
C ARG A 152 7.69 2.62 -17.19
N ARG A 153 7.23 1.87 -18.20
CA ARG A 153 6.02 1.05 -18.09
C ARG A 153 6.14 0.17 -16.86
N VAL A 154 5.13 0.25 -16.02
CA VAL A 154 4.87 -0.68 -14.94
C VAL A 154 4.57 -2.05 -15.56
N GLY A 155 5.33 -3.05 -15.13
CA GLY A 155 5.24 -4.45 -15.51
C GLY A 155 6.05 -5.26 -14.50
N GLY A 156 5.59 -5.25 -13.26
CA GLY A 156 6.18 -6.02 -12.17
C GLY A 156 5.51 -7.39 -12.06
N PRO A 157 6.23 -8.44 -11.64
CA PRO A 157 5.60 -9.73 -11.42
C PRO A 157 4.56 -9.60 -10.30
N LEU A 158 3.32 -10.03 -10.57
CA LEU A 158 2.35 -10.37 -9.53
C LEU A 158 2.99 -11.44 -8.65
N ARG A 159 3.10 -11.17 -7.35
CA ARG A 159 3.69 -12.09 -6.41
C ARG A 159 2.60 -12.68 -5.54
N THR A 160 2.48 -14.00 -5.58
CA THR A 160 1.77 -14.76 -4.55
C THR A 160 2.61 -14.72 -3.28
N CYS A 161 2.09 -14.08 -2.23
CA CYS A 161 2.81 -13.97 -0.95
C CYS A 161 2.58 -15.18 -0.03
N CYS A 162 1.59 -16.03 -0.30
CA CYS A 162 1.26 -17.14 0.57
C CYS A 162 0.79 -18.37 -0.24
N ASN A 163 1.15 -19.56 0.24
CA ASN A 163 0.63 -20.84 -0.27
C ASN A 163 -0.72 -21.24 0.37
N GLY A 164 -1.31 -20.35 1.19
CA GLY A 164 -2.59 -20.58 1.85
C GLY A 164 -3.77 -20.35 0.91
N THR A 165 -4.87 -21.07 1.14
CA THR A 165 -6.13 -20.80 0.44
C THR A 165 -6.93 -19.84 1.30
N PHE A 166 -7.02 -18.58 0.86
CA PHE A 166 -7.82 -17.57 1.55
C PHE A 166 -9.14 -17.35 0.83
N VAL A 167 -10.15 -16.93 1.58
CA VAL A 167 -11.40 -16.41 1.03
C VAL A 167 -11.48 -14.89 1.19
N ARG A 168 -12.37 -14.24 0.43
CA ARG A 168 -12.59 -12.78 0.45
C ARG A 168 -12.63 -12.19 1.86
N ASP A 169 -13.33 -12.84 2.77
CA ASP A 169 -13.56 -12.30 4.11
C ASP A 169 -12.28 -12.37 4.99
N GLU A 170 -11.29 -13.16 4.60
CA GLU A 170 -10.00 -13.32 5.27
C GLU A 170 -8.90 -12.40 4.73
N THR A 171 -9.07 -11.85 3.52
CA THR A 171 -8.02 -11.05 2.86
C THR A 171 -7.66 -9.81 3.68
N GLY A 172 -8.63 -9.24 4.41
CA GLY A 172 -8.40 -8.11 5.30
C GLY A 172 -7.39 -8.43 6.40
N GLY A 173 -7.59 -9.53 7.13
CA GLY A 173 -6.66 -9.97 8.17
C GLY A 173 -5.27 -10.28 7.60
N CYS A 174 -5.21 -10.78 6.37
CA CYS A 174 -3.93 -11.09 5.74
C CYS A 174 -3.18 -9.86 5.24
N VAL A 175 -3.89 -8.86 4.71
CA VAL A 175 -3.29 -7.55 4.39
C VAL A 175 -2.75 -6.87 5.65
N LEU A 176 -3.47 -6.96 6.77
CA LEU A 176 -2.97 -6.50 8.06
C LEU A 176 -1.73 -7.28 8.51
N HIS A 177 -1.66 -8.58 8.24
CA HIS A 177 -0.48 -9.40 8.52
C HIS A 177 0.71 -8.97 7.66
N ILE A 178 0.55 -8.87 6.32
CA ILE A 178 1.60 -8.40 5.40
C ILE A 178 2.12 -7.00 5.80
N GLY A 179 1.20 -6.07 6.07
CA GLY A 179 1.53 -4.72 6.52
C GLY A 179 2.28 -4.70 7.85
N ARG A 180 2.09 -5.71 8.71
CA ARG A 180 2.82 -5.87 9.96
C ARG A 180 4.18 -6.56 9.76
N THR A 181 4.17 -7.74 9.15
CA THR A 181 5.32 -8.62 8.99
C THR A 181 5.90 -8.50 7.59
N THR A 182 6.92 -7.67 7.47
CA THR A 182 7.89 -7.76 6.38
C THR A 182 9.26 -7.47 6.97
N PRO A 183 9.98 -8.52 7.38
CA PRO A 183 11.36 -8.58 6.92
C PRO A 183 11.75 -9.99 6.48
N SER A 184 12.44 -10.04 5.34
CA SER A 184 13.57 -10.93 5.10
C SER A 184 14.56 -10.20 4.21
#